data_AF-F4MXA9-F1
#
_entry.id   AF-F4MXA9-F1
#
_cell.length_a   1.000
_cell.length_b   1.000
_cell.length_c   1.000
_cell.angle_alpha   90.00
_cell.angle_beta   90.00
_cell.angle_gamma   90.00
#
_symmetry.space_group_name_H-M   'P 1'
#
loop_
_entity.id
_entity.type
_entity.pdbx_description
1 polymer ?
#
loop_
_entity_poly.entity_id
_entity_poly.type
_entity_poly.pdbx_seq_one_letter_code
_entity_poly.pdbx_strand_id
1 'polypeptide(L)'
;MTLLPEEKVVDLYGRKIVILHGDTLCTDDADYQHFRRRVHNPVIQKLFLWLPLRFRLRIAAYMRNQSQQNNSGKSQLIMDVNSHAAVETFERNNVSWMIHGHTHRPAVHTVELASTTAHRVVLGAWHVEGSMVKVTADKVELIKFPF
;
A
#
# COMPACT_ATOMS: atom_id res chain seq x y z
N MET A 1 13.62 17.51 -0.38
CA MET A 1 12.71 16.35 -0.22
C MET A 1 11.96 16.17 -1.52
N THR A 2 11.96 14.97 -2.10
CA THR A 2 11.29 14.68 -3.38
C THR A 2 10.12 13.74 -3.13
N LEU A 3 8.91 14.13 -3.56
CA LEU A 3 7.74 13.27 -3.50
C LEU A 3 7.80 12.22 -4.61
N LEU A 4 7.49 10.97 -4.26
CA LEU A 4 7.39 9.88 -5.22
C LEU A 4 5.94 9.69 -5.69
N PRO A 5 5.73 9.16 -6.90
CA PRO A 5 4.40 8.72 -7.33
C PRO A 5 3.89 7.55 -6.47
N GLU A 6 2.60 7.20 -6.63
CA GLU A 6 1.95 6.11 -5.87
C GLU A 6 2.65 4.75 -6.05
N GLU A 7 3.24 4.55 -7.23
CA GLU A 7 4.00 3.37 -7.60
C GLU A 7 5.31 3.81 -8.24
N LYS A 8 6.43 3.29 -7.76
CA LYS A 8 7.76 3.64 -8.26
C LYS A 8 8.65 2.42 -8.35
N VAL A 9 9.28 2.21 -9.50
CA VAL A 9 10.40 1.27 -9.62
C VAL A 9 11.69 1.96 -9.19
N VAL A 10 12.43 1.32 -8.29
CA VAL A 10 13.77 1.71 -7.85
C VAL A 10 14.75 0.59 -8.20
N ASP A 11 15.98 0.97 -8.55
CA ASP A 11 17.10 0.04 -8.71
C ASP A 11 17.97 0.12 -7.46
N LEU A 12 18.02 -0.98 -6.70
CA LEU A 12 18.82 -1.10 -5.49
C LEU A 12 19.81 -2.25 -5.68
N TYR A 13 21.09 -1.91 -5.86
CA TYR A 13 22.17 -2.88 -6.04
C TYR A 13 21.97 -3.80 -7.27
N GLY A 14 21.43 -3.26 -8.37
CA GLY A 14 21.13 -4.02 -9.59
C GLY A 14 19.80 -4.78 -9.54
N ARG A 15 19.06 -4.69 -8.43
CA ARG A 15 17.75 -5.30 -8.25
C ARG A 15 16.66 -4.24 -8.48
N LYS A 16 15.82 -4.45 -9.48
CA LYS A 16 14.61 -3.64 -9.68
C LYS A 16 13.53 -4.04 -8.69
N ILE A 17 13.06 -3.07 -7.92
CA ILE A 17 12.02 -3.25 -6.89
C ILE A 17 10.91 -2.23 -7.15
N VAL A 18 9.66 -2.68 -7.22
CA VAL A 18 8.51 -1.76 -7.18
C VAL A 18 8.15 -1.46 -5.73
N ILE A 19 8.05 -0.17 -5.41
CA ILE A 19 7.58 0.33 -4.11
C ILE A 19 6.24 1.03 -4.29
N LEU A 20 5.32 0.78 -3.37
CA LEU A 20 3.97 1.36 -3.35
C LEU A 20 3.40 1.30 -1.92
N HIS A 21 2.32 2.04 -1.65
CA HIS A 21 1.66 1.94 -0.35
C HIS A 21 0.97 0.57 -0.15
N GLY A 22 0.30 0.05 -1.19
CA GLY A 22 -0.31 -1.28 -1.22
C GLY A 22 -1.85 -1.28 -1.23
N ASP A 23 -2.48 -0.13 -0.98
CA ASP A 23 -3.93 0.05 -1.02
C ASP A 23 -4.54 -0.15 -2.42
N THR A 24 -3.78 0.13 -3.47
CA THR A 24 -4.16 -0.11 -4.87
C THR A 24 -4.29 -1.60 -5.20
N LEU A 25 -3.67 -2.48 -4.41
CA LEU A 25 -3.70 -3.92 -4.61
C LEU A 25 -4.93 -4.60 -4.00
N CYS A 26 -5.67 -3.90 -3.13
CA CYS A 26 -6.87 -4.39 -2.46
C CYS A 26 -8.11 -4.19 -3.37
N THR A 27 -8.09 -4.81 -4.55
CA THR A 27 -9.12 -4.59 -5.58
C THR A 27 -10.47 -5.22 -5.25
N ASP A 28 -10.50 -6.19 -4.35
CA ASP A 28 -11.73 -6.84 -3.90
C ASP A 28 -12.55 -5.95 -2.95
N ASP A 29 -11.92 -4.96 -2.31
CA ASP A 29 -12.64 -3.90 -1.56
C ASP A 29 -13.11 -2.80 -2.52
N ALA A 30 -14.15 -3.12 -3.31
CA ALA A 30 -14.72 -2.21 -4.30
C ALA A 30 -15.15 -0.87 -3.68
N ASP A 31 -15.75 -0.89 -2.48
CA ASP A 31 -16.15 0.32 -1.76
C ASP A 31 -14.96 1.23 -1.46
N TYR A 32 -13.86 0.64 -0.97
CA TYR A 32 -12.62 1.38 -0.73
C TYR A 32 -12.04 1.91 -2.04
N GLN A 33 -12.01 1.12 -3.12
CA GLN A 33 -11.50 1.58 -4.42
C GLN A 33 -12.36 2.70 -5.04
N HIS A 34 -13.69 2.68 -4.85
CA HIS A 34 -14.57 3.78 -5.23
C HIS A 34 -14.29 5.05 -4.41
N PHE A 35 -14.15 4.91 -3.10
CA PHE A 35 -13.78 6.00 -2.22
C PHE A 35 -12.43 6.61 -2.60
N ARG A 36 -11.41 5.76 -2.81
CA ARG A 36 -10.06 6.12 -3.20
C ARG A 36 -10.06 6.98 -4.47
N ARG A 37 -10.76 6.52 -5.52
CA ARG A 37 -10.91 7.27 -6.79
C ARG A 37 -11.54 8.64 -6.58
N ARG A 38 -12.52 8.76 -5.68
CA ARG A 38 -13.15 10.04 -5.36
C ARG A 38 -12.17 11.00 -4.66
N VAL A 39 -11.44 10.54 -3.65
CA VAL A 39 -10.54 11.41 -2.87
C VAL A 39 -9.21 11.72 -3.58
N HIS A 40 -8.82 10.92 -4.57
CA HIS A 40 -7.68 11.19 -5.45
C HIS A 40 -8.03 12.04 -6.68
N ASN A 41 -9.30 12.40 -6.88
CA ASN A 41 -9.68 13.28 -7.97
C ASN A 41 -9.11 14.70 -7.73
N PRO A 42 -8.30 15.27 -8.66
CA PRO A 42 -7.66 16.57 -8.45
C PRO A 42 -8.65 17.74 -8.24
N VAL A 43 -9.84 17.68 -8.85
CA VAL A 43 -10.88 18.70 -8.66
C VAL A 43 -11.43 18.62 -7.25
N ILE A 44 -11.72 17.41 -6.76
CA ILE A 44 -12.20 17.19 -5.38
C ILE A 44 -11.15 17.63 -4.37
N GLN A 45 -9.87 17.30 -4.60
CA GLN A 45 -8.77 17.74 -3.73
C GLN A 45 -8.66 19.27 -3.69
N LYS A 46 -8.72 19.95 -4.83
CA LYS A 46 -8.69 21.42 -4.89
C LYS A 46 -9.85 22.03 -4.11
N LEU A 47 -11.08 21.57 -4.34
CA LEU A 47 -12.27 22.06 -3.64
C LEU A 47 -12.18 21.81 -2.12
N PHE A 48 -11.72 20.62 -1.72
CA PHE A 48 -11.52 20.30 -0.30
C PHE A 48 -10.47 21.22 0.34
N LEU A 49 -9.35 21.45 -0.34
CA LEU A 49 -8.26 22.31 0.15
C LEU A 49 -8.64 23.80 0.21
N TRP A 50 -9.62 24.24 -0.58
CA TRP A 50 -10.18 25.59 -0.50
C TRP A 50 -11.04 25.85 0.74
N LEU A 51 -11.50 24.79 1.42
CA LEU A 51 -12.30 24.94 2.63
C LEU A 51 -11.45 25.45 3.81
N PRO A 52 -12.00 26.32 4.67
CA PRO A 52 -11.36 26.66 5.95
C PRO A 52 -11.02 25.42 6.77
N LEU A 53 -9.91 25.48 7.50
CA LEU A 53 -9.37 24.33 8.25
C LEU A 53 -10.42 23.64 9.12
N ARG A 54 -11.27 24.41 9.83
CA ARG A 54 -12.34 23.87 10.68
C ARG A 54 -13.29 22.92 9.94
N PHE A 55 -13.61 23.22 8.68
CA PHE A 55 -14.50 22.39 7.88
C PHE A 55 -13.78 21.14 7.38
N ARG A 56 -12.53 21.26 6.95
CA ARG A 56 -11.70 20.11 6.57
C ARG A 56 -11.55 19.12 7.72
N LEU A 57 -11.29 19.61 8.93
CA LEU A 57 -11.18 18.77 10.14
C LEU A 57 -12.50 18.06 10.45
N ARG A 58 -13.64 18.76 10.36
CA ARG A 58 -14.97 18.16 10.58
C ARG A 58 -15.29 17.08 9.54
N ILE A 59 -15.02 17.33 8.27
CA ILE A 59 -15.21 16.36 7.18
C ILE A 59 -14.32 15.14 7.40
N ALA A 60 -13.03 15.34 7.70
CA ALA A 60 -12.09 14.24 7.94
C ALA A 60 -12.48 13.39 9.16
N ALA A 61 -12.97 14.00 10.24
CA ALA A 61 -13.47 13.28 11.41
C ALA A 61 -14.70 12.42 11.08
N TYR A 62 -15.64 12.98 10.31
CA TYR A 62 -16.81 12.25 9.83
C TYR A 62 -16.42 11.04 8.95
N MET A 63 -15.53 11.26 7.98
CA MET A 63 -15.04 10.20 7.08
C MET A 63 -14.32 9.09 7.84
N ARG A 64 -13.51 9.43 8.86
CA ARG A 64 -12.83 8.43 9.71
C ARG A 64 -13.82 7.56 10.48
N ASN A 65 -14.85 8.17 11.08
CA ASN A 65 -15.86 7.44 11.83
C ASN A 65 -16.63 6.47 10.91
N GLN A 66 -17.07 6.95 9.74
CA GLN A 66 -17.73 6.10 8.74
C GLN A 66 -16.84 4.95 8.27
N SER A 67 -15.56 5.20 8.01
CA SER A 67 -14.61 4.15 7.61
C SER A 67 -14.42 3.11 8.71
N GLN A 68 -14.34 3.51 9.98
CA GLN A 68 -14.21 2.57 11.11
C GLN A 68 -15.45 1.69 11.24
N GLN A 69 -16.64 2.27 11.12
CA GLN A 69 -17.90 1.53 11.14
C GLN A 69 -17.97 0.54 9.97
N ASN A 70 -17.68 0.97 8.74
CA ASN A 70 -17.71 0.09 7.58
C ASN A 70 -16.67 -1.05 7.68
N ASN A 71 -15.47 -0.77 8.19
CA ASN A 71 -14.43 -1.78 8.32
C ASN A 71 -14.76 -2.83 9.39
N SER A 72 -15.53 -2.50 10.43
CA SER A 72 -15.96 -3.48 11.45
C SER A 72 -16.84 -4.60 10.90
N GLY A 73 -17.53 -4.38 9.78
CA GLY A 73 -18.37 -5.39 9.12
C GLY A 73 -17.69 -6.15 7.97
N LYS A 74 -16.46 -5.78 7.58
CA LYS A 74 -15.78 -6.37 6.42
C LYS A 74 -14.94 -7.58 6.83
N SER A 75 -14.96 -8.61 5.98
CA SER A 75 -14.06 -9.75 6.13
C SER A 75 -12.61 -9.33 5.91
N GLN A 76 -11.72 -9.86 6.74
CA GLN A 76 -10.28 -9.68 6.61
C GLN A 76 -9.72 -10.18 5.28
N LEU A 77 -10.42 -11.08 4.58
CA LEU A 77 -10.03 -11.57 3.25
C LEU A 77 -10.24 -10.52 2.15
N ILE A 78 -11.33 -9.74 2.23
CA ILE A 78 -11.66 -8.70 1.21
C ILE A 78 -10.69 -7.52 1.31
N MET A 79 -10.17 -7.26 2.51
CA MET A 79 -9.25 -6.14 2.78
C MET A 79 -7.77 -6.47 2.53
N ASP A 80 -7.44 -7.70 2.12
CA ASP A 80 -6.06 -8.07 1.78
C ASP A 80 -5.74 -7.78 0.31
N VAL A 81 -4.48 -7.98 -0.06
CA VAL A 81 -4.01 -7.89 -1.45
C VAL A 81 -4.70 -8.95 -2.30
N ASN A 82 -5.27 -8.53 -3.42
CA ASN A 82 -5.72 -9.44 -4.48
C ASN A 82 -4.49 -10.02 -5.22
N SER A 83 -4.44 -11.34 -5.36
CA SER A 83 -3.29 -12.03 -5.96
C SER A 83 -3.09 -11.66 -7.43
N HIS A 84 -4.16 -11.49 -8.20
CA HIS A 84 -4.09 -11.08 -9.60
C HIS A 84 -3.56 -9.65 -9.74
N ALA A 85 -4.05 -8.72 -8.89
CA ALA A 85 -3.55 -7.34 -8.89
C ALA A 85 -2.04 -7.26 -8.55
N ALA A 86 -1.56 -8.14 -7.67
CA ALA A 86 -0.13 -8.26 -7.36
C ALA A 86 0.67 -8.75 -8.58
N VAL A 87 0.23 -9.84 -9.23
CA VAL A 87 0.89 -10.41 -10.43
C VAL A 87 0.93 -9.38 -11.56
N GLU A 88 -0.19 -8.73 -11.87
CA GLU A 88 -0.27 -7.69 -12.90
C GLU A 88 0.72 -6.54 -12.62
N THR A 89 0.88 -6.17 -11.35
CA THR A 89 1.83 -5.12 -10.96
C THR A 89 3.29 -5.55 -11.16
N PHE A 90 3.63 -6.81 -10.90
CA PHE A 90 4.96 -7.35 -11.21
C PHE A 90 5.23 -7.34 -12.72
N GLU A 91 4.29 -7.85 -13.51
CA GLU A 91 4.42 -7.97 -14.96
C GLU A 91 4.49 -6.59 -15.63
N ARG A 92 3.60 -5.66 -15.27
CA ARG A 92 3.57 -4.30 -15.81
C ARG A 92 4.88 -3.55 -15.58
N ASN A 93 5.51 -3.74 -14.42
CA ASN A 93 6.76 -3.08 -14.05
C ASN A 93 8.02 -3.86 -14.47
N ASN A 94 7.87 -5.10 -14.94
CA ASN A 94 8.97 -6.01 -15.24
C ASN A 94 9.97 -6.12 -14.06
N VAL A 95 9.45 -6.48 -12.88
CA VAL A 95 10.23 -6.65 -11.64
C VAL A 95 9.93 -7.99 -10.97
N SER A 96 10.87 -8.46 -10.16
CA SER A 96 10.71 -9.69 -9.35
C SER A 96 10.59 -9.39 -7.85
N TRP A 97 10.59 -8.11 -7.47
CA TRP A 97 10.52 -7.66 -6.08
C TRP A 97 9.52 -6.52 -5.91
N MET A 98 8.66 -6.66 -4.91
CA MET A 98 7.68 -5.66 -4.52
C MET A 98 7.80 -5.41 -3.02
N ILE A 99 7.80 -4.14 -2.60
CA ILE A 99 7.73 -3.75 -1.19
C ILE A 99 6.51 -2.84 -1.02
N HIS A 100 5.60 -3.22 -0.12
CA HIS A 100 4.43 -2.41 0.21
C HIS A 100 4.07 -2.50 1.70
N GLY A 101 3.10 -1.70 2.14
CA GLY A 101 2.52 -1.75 3.48
C GLY A 101 1.01 -1.94 3.39
N HIS A 102 0.26 -1.03 4.01
CA HIS A 102 -1.20 -0.94 4.03
C HIS A 102 -1.93 -2.07 4.78
N THR A 103 -1.65 -3.34 4.49
CA THR A 103 -2.42 -4.46 5.06
C THR A 103 -2.05 -4.79 6.51
N HIS A 104 -0.93 -4.24 7.00
CA HIS A 104 -0.40 -4.46 8.36
C HIS A 104 -0.10 -5.94 8.68
N ARG A 105 0.17 -6.76 7.65
CA ARG A 105 0.47 -8.20 7.76
C ARG A 105 1.92 -8.46 7.35
N PRO A 106 2.91 -8.22 8.24
CA PRO A 106 4.32 -8.33 7.89
C PRO A 106 4.67 -9.75 7.43
N ALA A 107 5.09 -9.91 6.18
CA ALA A 107 5.44 -11.20 5.58
C ALA A 107 6.30 -11.01 4.32
N VAL A 108 7.02 -12.07 3.94
CA VAL A 108 7.64 -12.20 2.62
C VAL A 108 6.89 -13.31 1.89
N HIS A 109 6.12 -12.96 0.86
CA HIS A 109 5.38 -13.92 0.06
C HIS A 109 6.16 -14.24 -1.22
N THR A 110 6.28 -15.53 -1.52
CA THR A 110 6.70 -15.99 -2.85
C THR A 110 5.51 -15.92 -3.79
N VAL A 111 5.72 -15.38 -4.99
CA VAL A 111 4.70 -15.24 -6.04
C VAL A 111 5.27 -15.87 -7.31
N GLU A 112 4.58 -16.89 -7.82
CA GLU A 112 4.95 -17.49 -9.10
C GLU A 112 4.42 -16.61 -10.24
N LEU A 113 5.33 -16.16 -11.11
CA LEU A 113 5.00 -15.49 -12.36
C LEU A 113 5.21 -16.48 -13.52
N ALA A 114 4.71 -16.14 -14.71
CA ALA A 114 4.80 -17.03 -15.87
C ALA A 114 6.24 -17.47 -16.23
N SER A 115 7.25 -16.63 -15.96
CA SER A 115 8.64 -16.84 -16.38
C SER A 115 9.65 -16.86 -15.24
N THR A 116 9.26 -16.51 -14.01
CA THR A 116 10.17 -16.40 -12.86
C THR A 116 9.41 -16.45 -11.55
N THR A 117 10.10 -16.77 -10.47
CA THR A 117 9.62 -16.54 -9.11
C THR A 117 9.88 -15.09 -8.70
N ALA A 118 8.91 -14.48 -8.02
CA ALA A 118 8.97 -13.12 -7.49
C ALA A 118 8.68 -13.10 -5.98
N HIS A 119 8.98 -11.97 -5.34
CA HIS A 119 8.82 -11.80 -3.90
C HIS A 119 8.07 -10.50 -3.57
N ARG A 120 7.00 -10.63 -2.78
CA ARG A 120 6.21 -9.52 -2.25
C ARG A 120 6.45 -9.39 -0.76
N VAL A 121 7.14 -8.31 -0.37
CA VAL A 121 7.47 -7.99 1.02
C VAL A 121 6.46 -6.99 1.56
N VAL A 122 5.82 -7.34 2.67
CA VAL A 122 4.83 -6.51 3.37
C VAL A 122 5.44 -5.94 4.63
N LEU A 123 5.41 -4.63 4.78
CA LEU A 123 5.81 -3.91 5.98
C LEU A 123 4.79 -4.09 7.11
N GLY A 124 5.28 -4.18 8.35
CA GLY A 124 4.44 -4.18 9.55
C GLY A 124 4.05 -2.76 9.96
N ALA A 125 2.87 -2.61 10.55
CA ALA A 125 2.48 -1.36 11.21
C ALA A 125 3.10 -1.24 12.59
N TRP A 126 3.39 -0.01 13.00
CA TRP A 126 4.08 0.31 14.25
C TRP A 126 3.08 0.48 15.41
N HIS A 127 2.29 -0.55 15.68
CA HIS A 127 1.31 -0.53 16.78
C HIS A 127 1.95 -0.87 18.13
N VAL A 128 2.85 -1.85 18.14
CA VAL A 128 3.46 -2.41 19.37
C VAL A 128 5.00 -2.40 19.30
N GLU A 129 5.54 -2.55 18.10
CA GLU A 129 6.98 -2.57 17.80
C GLU A 129 7.23 -1.89 16.45
N GLY A 130 8.48 -1.47 16.19
CA GLY A 130 8.90 -0.97 14.89
C GLY A 130 9.05 -2.09 13.86
N SER A 131 8.83 -1.75 12.59
CA SER A 131 9.03 -2.66 11.45
C SER A 131 9.66 -1.92 10.28
N MET A 132 10.67 -2.51 9.64
CA MET A 132 11.31 -1.96 8.46
C MET A 132 11.74 -3.06 7.49
N VAL A 133 11.94 -2.70 6.23
CA VAL A 133 12.62 -3.55 5.25
C VAL A 133 14.00 -2.99 4.99
N LYS A 134 15.02 -3.84 5.14
CA LYS A 134 16.42 -3.52 4.84
C LYS A 134 16.81 -4.22 3.54
N VAL A 135 17.20 -3.43 2.55
CA VAL A 135 17.72 -3.94 1.27
C VAL A 135 19.23 -3.75 1.25
N THR A 136 19.94 -4.83 0.94
CA THR A 136 21.39 -4.88 0.72
C THR A 136 21.68 -5.51 -0.64
N ALA A 137 22.95 -5.51 -1.06
CA ALA A 137 23.37 -6.23 -2.27
C ALA A 137 22.97 -7.71 -2.21
N ASP A 138 23.17 -8.34 -1.05
CA ASP A 138 22.99 -9.79 -0.91
C ASP A 138 21.54 -10.21 -0.64
N LYS A 139 20.77 -9.38 0.07
CA LYS A 139 19.46 -9.79 0.60
C LYS A 139 18.48 -8.66 0.84
N VAL A 140 17.20 -9.04 0.93
CA VAL A 140 16.07 -8.21 1.38
C VAL A 140 15.54 -8.81 2.69
N GLU A 141 15.59 -8.04 3.77
CA GLU A 141 15.22 -8.50 5.11
C GLU A 141 14.07 -7.69 5.68
N LEU A 142 13.05 -8.37 6.18
CA LEU A 142 11.99 -7.78 6.98
C LEU A 142 12.40 -7.85 8.46
N ILE A 143 12.57 -6.69 9.09
CA ILE A 143 13.11 -6.55 10.44
C ILE A 143 12.04 -5.96 11.36
N LYS A 144 11.95 -6.51 12.57
CA LYS A 144 11.17 -5.97 13.69
C LYS A 144 12.13 -5.49 14.78
N PHE A 145 11.79 -4.41 15.46
CA PHE A 145 12.65 -3.81 16.50
C PHE A 145 11.82 -3.09 17.58
N PRO A 146 12.30 -3.02 18.83
CA PRO A 146 11.61 -2.26 19.89
C PRO A 146 11.66 -0.74 19.61
N PHE A 147 10.77 0.03 20.24
CA PHE A 147 10.77 1.50 20.14
C PHE A 147 11.98 2.14 20.83
#